data_AF-A0A7S1WNE8-F1
#
_entry.id   AF-A0A7S1WNE8-F1
#
_cell.length_a   1.000
_cell.length_b   1.000
_cell.length_c   1.000
_cell.angle_alpha   90.00
_cell.angle_beta   90.00
_cell.angle_gamma   90.00
#
_symmetry.space_group_name_H-M   'P 1'
#
loop_
_entity.id
_entity.type
_entity.pdbx_description
1 polymer ?
#
loop_
_entity_poly.entity_id
_entity_poly.type
_entity_poly.pdbx_seq_one_letter_code
_entity_poly.pdbx_strand_id
1 'polypeptide(L)'
;AGLAADASALEGAYDAVVTVYVLDALPSLPHALRRIAKLLRLGGLWLYCGADPLRYLHPDAGHFAWEELLALLPALGLEVLEEASFQENYIPGSGRRDAVRCLCCRRSA
;
A
#
# COMPACT_ATOMS: atom_id res chain seq x y z
N ALA A 1 -15.74 16.21 17.96
CA ALA A 1 -15.59 17.14 16.83
C ALA A 1 -14.12 17.59 16.59
N GLY A 2 -13.11 16.75 16.89
CA GLY A 2 -11.69 17.17 16.87
C GLY A 2 -10.75 16.41 15.93
N LEU A 3 -11.23 15.42 15.15
CA LEU A 3 -10.37 14.59 14.28
C LEU A 3 -10.41 14.98 12.80
N ALA A 4 -11.41 15.76 12.37
CA ALA A 4 -11.58 16.11 10.95
C ALA A 4 -10.79 17.36 10.53
N ALA A 5 -10.47 18.26 11.47
CA ALA A 5 -9.76 19.51 11.20
C ALA A 5 -8.23 19.33 11.02
N ASP A 6 -7.69 18.16 11.36
CA ASP A 6 -6.25 17.88 11.38
C ASP A 6 -5.78 17.06 10.16
N ALA A 7 -6.70 16.43 9.43
CA ALA A 7 -6.35 15.58 8.30
C ALA A 7 -5.80 16.38 7.09
N SER A 8 -6.21 17.64 6.92
CA SER A 8 -5.65 18.51 5.86
C SER A 8 -4.26 19.03 6.20
N ALA A 9 -3.89 19.13 7.48
CA ALA A 9 -2.57 19.57 7.91
C ALA A 9 -1.49 18.53 7.59
N LEU A 10 -1.89 17.27 7.37
CA LEU A 10 -1.00 16.15 7.06
C LEU A 10 -0.77 15.96 5.55
N GLU A 11 -1.43 16.75 4.69
CA GLU A 11 -1.24 16.65 3.25
C GLU A 11 0.17 17.12 2.86
N GLY A 12 0.93 16.25 2.20
CA GLY A 12 2.31 16.52 1.83
C GLY A 12 3.28 16.64 3.00
N ALA A 13 2.93 16.14 4.19
CA ALA A 13 3.74 16.32 5.39
C ALA A 13 4.90 15.32 5.52
N TYR A 14 4.88 14.21 4.76
CA TYR A 14 5.81 13.10 4.97
C TYR A 14 6.80 12.92 3.82
N ASP A 15 8.09 12.77 4.14
CA ASP A 15 9.14 12.35 3.20
C ASP A 15 8.97 10.90 2.75
N ALA A 16 8.45 10.06 3.64
CA ALA A 16 8.18 8.67 3.35
C ALA A 16 6.97 8.14 4.13
N VAL A 17 6.26 7.20 3.52
CA VAL A 17 5.16 6.44 4.12
C VAL A 17 5.50 4.97 3.96
N VAL A 18 5.42 4.21 5.04
CA VAL A 18 5.66 2.76 5.04
C VAL A 18 4.37 2.05 5.42
N THR A 19 3.98 1.08 4.61
CA THR A 19 2.79 0.27 4.84
C THR A 19 3.14 -1.21 4.70
N VAL A 20 2.76 -2.04 5.66
CA VAL A 20 3.13 -3.45 5.72
C VAL A 20 1.88 -4.26 6.00
N TYR A 21 1.48 -5.16 5.08
CA TYR A 21 0.27 -6.00 5.16
C TYR A 21 -1.00 -5.25 5.59
N VAL A 22 -1.18 -4.02 5.09
CA VAL A 22 -2.34 -3.19 5.45
C VAL A 22 -3.36 -3.10 4.31
N LEU A 23 -2.92 -3.12 3.06
CA LEU A 23 -3.81 -2.85 1.93
C LEU A 23 -4.83 -3.96 1.71
N ASP A 24 -4.44 -5.19 2.03
CA ASP A 24 -5.29 -6.37 2.03
C ASP A 24 -6.30 -6.37 3.18
N ALA A 25 -6.13 -5.56 4.23
CA ALA A 25 -7.08 -5.42 5.34
C ALA A 25 -8.11 -4.30 5.10
N LEU A 26 -8.00 -3.54 4.01
CA LEU A 26 -8.85 -2.37 3.74
C LEU A 26 -9.97 -2.71 2.74
N PRO A 27 -11.17 -2.11 2.90
CA PRO A 27 -12.31 -2.38 2.02
C PRO A 27 -12.19 -1.72 0.64
N SER A 28 -11.27 -0.77 0.45
CA SER A 28 -11.13 -0.02 -0.80
C SER A 28 -9.69 0.37 -1.08
N LEU A 29 -9.07 -0.34 -2.02
CA LEU A 29 -7.72 -0.07 -2.50
C LEU A 29 -7.56 1.34 -3.10
N PRO A 30 -8.44 1.83 -4.01
CA PRO A 30 -8.30 3.18 -4.55
C PRO A 30 -8.42 4.30 -3.50
N HIS A 31 -9.20 4.08 -2.43
CA HIS A 31 -9.29 5.07 -1.35
C HIS A 31 -8.01 5.08 -0.50
N ALA A 32 -7.50 3.90 -0.15
CA ALA A 32 -6.27 3.75 0.61
C ALA A 32 -5.07 4.40 -0.11
N LEU A 33 -4.87 4.08 -1.38
CA LEU A 33 -3.76 4.61 -2.18
C LEU A 33 -3.84 6.13 -2.34
N ARG A 34 -5.04 6.70 -2.54
CA ARG A 34 -5.23 8.16 -2.56
C ARG A 34 -4.80 8.84 -1.27
N ARG A 35 -5.09 8.23 -0.11
CA ARG A 35 -4.68 8.77 1.19
C ARG A 35 -3.17 8.68 1.37
N ILE A 36 -2.56 7.56 1.02
CA ILE A 36 -1.10 7.39 1.05
C ILE A 36 -0.41 8.44 0.17
N ALA A 37 -0.86 8.59 -1.07
CA ALA A 37 -0.32 9.59 -1.98
C ALA A 37 -0.45 11.02 -1.43
N LYS A 38 -1.59 11.36 -0.82
CA LYS A 38 -1.81 12.66 -0.16
C LYS A 38 -0.88 12.94 1.01
N LEU A 39 -0.50 11.93 1.79
CA LEU A 39 0.42 12.10 2.93
C LEU A 39 1.83 12.47 2.46
N LEU A 40 2.25 11.95 1.30
CA LEU A 40 3.59 12.16 0.78
C LEU A 40 3.78 13.57 0.21
N ARG A 41 4.89 14.21 0.53
CA ARG A 41 5.31 15.39 -0.25
C ARG A 41 5.72 14.98 -1.68
N LEU A 42 5.82 15.95 -2.58
CA LEU A 42 6.45 15.71 -3.88
C LEU A 42 7.89 15.23 -3.71
N GLY A 43 8.24 14.18 -4.44
CA GLY A 43 9.49 13.44 -4.31
C GLY A 43 9.55 12.45 -3.14
N GLY A 44 8.51 12.40 -2.30
CA GLY A 44 8.45 11.48 -1.16
C GLY A 44 8.28 10.02 -1.60
N LEU A 45 8.68 9.09 -0.73
CA LEU A 45 8.70 7.66 -1.01
C LEU A 45 7.56 6.91 -0.33
N TRP A 46 6.85 6.09 -1.08
CA TRP A 46 6.00 5.06 -0.52
C TRP A 46 6.70 3.72 -0.55
N LEU A 47 6.86 3.08 0.61
CA LEU A 47 7.35 1.72 0.72
C LEU A 47 6.19 0.82 1.14
N TYR A 48 5.90 -0.19 0.34
CA TYR A 48 4.89 -1.19 0.64
C TYR A 48 5.50 -2.58 0.68
N CYS A 49 5.02 -3.42 1.58
CA CYS A 49 5.21 -4.86 1.46
C CYS A 49 3.98 -5.62 1.94
N GLY A 50 3.54 -6.62 1.17
CA GLY A 50 2.35 -7.40 1.50
C GLY A 50 2.18 -8.64 0.63
N ALA A 51 1.06 -9.34 0.81
CA ALA A 51 0.75 -10.56 0.09
C ALA A 51 0.39 -10.30 -1.39
N ASP A 52 0.69 -11.28 -2.24
CA ASP A 52 0.19 -11.39 -3.61
C ASP A 52 -0.58 -12.72 -3.78
N PRO A 53 -1.90 -12.69 -4.05
CA PRO A 53 -2.75 -11.49 -4.15
C PRO A 53 -2.94 -10.80 -2.80
N LEU A 54 -3.37 -9.53 -2.82
CA LEU A 54 -3.71 -8.77 -1.63
C LEU A 54 -4.99 -9.34 -1.03
N ARG A 55 -4.83 -10.29 -0.10
CA ARG A 55 -5.95 -11.06 0.46
C ARG A 55 -5.77 -11.27 1.95
N TYR A 56 -6.55 -10.53 2.73
CA TYR A 56 -6.72 -10.78 4.15
C TYR A 56 -7.97 -11.63 4.40
N LEU A 57 -7.87 -12.63 5.28
CA LEU A 57 -8.97 -13.56 5.57
C LEU A 57 -9.98 -12.97 6.56
N HIS A 58 -10.51 -11.78 6.26
CA HIS A 58 -11.56 -11.11 7.04
C HIS A 58 -12.76 -10.75 6.13
N PRO A 59 -14.02 -10.89 6.58
CA PRO A 59 -15.19 -10.67 5.74
C PRO A 59 -15.30 -9.27 5.11
N ASP A 60 -14.84 -8.24 5.82
CA ASP A 60 -14.89 -6.85 5.38
C ASP A 60 -13.63 -6.40 4.62
N ALA A 61 -12.65 -7.29 4.44
CA ALA A 61 -11.43 -7.00 3.71
C ALA A 61 -11.65 -7.05 2.21
N GLY A 62 -11.06 -6.11 1.48
CA GLY A 62 -11.01 -6.17 0.03
C GLY A 62 -10.05 -7.25 -0.44
N HIS A 63 -10.37 -7.88 -1.57
CA HIS A 63 -9.47 -8.79 -2.28
C HIS A 63 -9.07 -8.14 -3.58
N PHE A 64 -7.77 -7.94 -3.78
CA PHE A 64 -7.26 -7.26 -4.98
C PHE A 64 -6.09 -8.05 -5.57
N ALA A 65 -6.05 -8.10 -6.89
CA ALA A 65 -4.88 -8.58 -7.61
C ALA A 65 -3.75 -7.55 -7.52
N TRP A 66 -2.50 -8.01 -7.60
CA TRP A 66 -1.36 -7.09 -7.57
C TRP A 66 -1.37 -6.14 -8.77
N GLU A 67 -1.82 -6.61 -9.93
CA GLU A 67 -1.96 -5.82 -11.15
C GLU A 67 -2.96 -4.66 -10.98
N GLU A 68 -4.01 -4.85 -10.17
CA GLU A 68 -4.97 -3.78 -9.86
C GLU A 68 -4.32 -2.69 -9.01
N LEU A 69 -3.45 -3.06 -8.07
CA LEU A 69 -2.64 -2.11 -7.32
C LEU A 69 -1.73 -1.32 -8.25
N LEU A 70 -0.97 -1.99 -9.11
CA LEU A 70 -0.02 -1.35 -10.03
C LEU A 70 -0.73 -0.41 -11.01
N ALA A 71 -1.89 -0.80 -11.53
CA ALA A 71 -2.65 0.00 -12.50
C ALA A 71 -3.15 1.33 -11.92
N LEU A 72 -3.33 1.43 -10.59
CA LEU A 72 -3.82 2.65 -9.94
C LEU A 72 -2.70 3.68 -9.68
N LEU A 73 -1.44 3.25 -9.59
CA LEU A 73 -0.34 4.11 -9.16
C LEU A 73 -0.10 5.33 -10.07
N PRO A 74 -0.07 5.20 -11.42
CA PRO A 74 0.20 6.33 -12.30
C PRO A 74 -0.82 7.45 -12.17
N ALA A 75 -2.11 7.10 -12.01
CA ALA A 75 -3.19 8.06 -11.83
C ALA A 75 -3.09 8.85 -10.51
N LEU A 76 -2.28 8.37 -9.57
CA LEU A 76 -2.03 8.98 -8.27
C LEU A 76 -0.66 9.67 -8.19
N GLY A 77 0.05 9.78 -9.32
CA GLY A 77 1.40 10.35 -9.36
C GLY A 77 2.43 9.50 -8.62
N LEU A 78 2.18 8.20 -8.43
CA LEU A 78 3.12 7.26 -7.81
C LEU A 78 3.85 6.49 -8.92
N GLU A 79 5.14 6.78 -9.06
CA GLU A 79 6.05 6.11 -9.98
C GLU A 79 6.73 4.94 -9.26
N VAL A 80 6.69 3.74 -9.84
CA VAL A 80 7.42 2.58 -9.30
C VAL A 80 8.91 2.75 -9.58
N LEU A 81 9.72 2.75 -8.52
CA LEU A 81 11.17 2.77 -8.61
C LEU A 81 11.77 1.36 -8.58
N GLU A 82 11.26 0.54 -7.66
CA GLU A 82 11.75 -0.82 -7.44
C GLU A 82 10.62 -1.72 -6.99
N GLU A 83 10.72 -2.98 -7.42
CA GLU A 83 9.82 -4.05 -7.01
C GLU A 83 10.64 -5.31 -6.74
N ALA A 84 10.32 -5.98 -5.62
CA ALA A 84 10.91 -7.25 -5.25
C ALA A 84 9.81 -8.25 -4.91
N SER A 85 10.05 -9.52 -5.24
CA SER A 85 9.16 -10.61 -4.86
C SER A 85 9.95 -11.74 -4.21
N PHE A 86 9.35 -12.37 -3.21
CA PHE A 86 9.90 -13.55 -2.54
C PHE A 86 8.76 -14.42 -2.00
N GLN A 87 9.11 -15.63 -1.56
CA GLN A 87 8.15 -16.57 -0.99
C GLN A 87 8.50 -16.84 0.47
N GLU A 88 7.56 -16.57 1.37
CA GLU A 88 7.75 -16.72 2.81
C GLU A 88 6.69 -17.61 3.45
N ASN A 89 7.04 -18.24 4.56
CA ASN A 89 6.09 -19.05 5.33
C ASN A 89 5.10 -18.11 6.05
N TYR A 90 3.84 -18.12 5.62
CA TYR A 90 2.80 -17.26 6.22
C TYR A 90 2.56 -17.61 7.70
N ILE A 91 2.51 -18.91 8.01
CA ILE A 91 2.46 -19.43 9.39
C ILE A 91 3.61 -20.43 9.54
N PRO A 92 4.55 -20.21 10.48
CA PRO A 92 5.62 -21.15 10.76
C PRO A 92 5.08 -22.57 11.00
N GLY A 93 5.63 -23.56 10.30
CA GLY A 93 5.24 -24.96 10.45
C GLY A 93 3.97 -25.40 9.69
N SER A 94 3.25 -24.48 9.03
CA SER A 94 2.06 -24.83 8.24
C SER A 94 2.40 -25.42 6.86
N GLY A 95 3.63 -25.23 6.38
CA GLY A 95 4.05 -25.57 5.01
C GLY A 95 3.46 -24.66 3.92
N ARG A 96 2.54 -23.75 4.26
CA ARG A 96 1.98 -22.77 3.34
C ARG A 96 3.00 -21.65 3.11
N ARG A 97 3.37 -21.47 1.84
CA ARG A 97 4.23 -20.38 1.36
C ARG A 97 3.38 -19.40 0.57
N ASP A 98 3.35 -18.16 1.02
CA ASP A 98 2.64 -17.09 0.33
C ASP A 98 3.66 -16.25 -0.46
N ALA A 99 3.24 -15.77 -1.63
CA ALA A 99 4.01 -14.80 -2.37
C ALA A 99 3.93 -13.46 -1.65
N VAL A 100 5.08 -12.88 -1.39
CA VAL A 100 5.23 -11.55 -0.78
C VAL A 100 5.87 -10.65 -1.82
N ARG A 101 5.29 -9.47 -2.00
CA ARG A 101 5.84 -8.45 -2.89
C ARG A 101 6.05 -7.18 -2.11
N CYS A 102 7.21 -6.56 -2.34
CA CYS A 102 7.51 -5.24 -1.84
C CYS A 102 7.67 -4.27 -3.01
N LEU A 103 7.27 -3.03 -2.77
CA LEU A 103 7.22 -1.96 -3.75
C LEU A 103 7.82 -0.70 -3.16
N CYS A 104 8.69 -0.04 -3.93
CA CYS A 104 9.15 1.31 -3.66
C CYS A 104 8.58 2.22 -4.75
N CYS A 105 7.77 3.21 -4.36
CA CYS A 105 7.27 4.23 -5.25
C CYS A 105 7.76 5.62 -4.83
N ARG A 106 7.87 6.52 -5.81
CA ARG A 106 8.08 7.95 -5.58
C ARG A 106 6.86 8.73 -6.03
N ARG A 107 6.46 9.71 -5.24
CA ARG A 107 5.45 10.69 -5.65
C ARG A 107 6.06 11.72 -6.61
N SER A 108 5.66 11.69 -7.88
CA SER A 108 6.15 12.59 -8.93
C SER A 108 5.18 13.73 -9.28
N ALA A 109 3.91 13.64 -8.89
CA ALA A 109 2.87 14.66 -9.09
C ALA A 109 1.86 14.75 -7.92
#